data_AF-A0A936IBN3-F1
#
_entry.id   AF-A0A936IBN3-F1
#
_cell.length_a   1.000
_cell.length_b   1.000
_cell.length_c   1.000
_cell.angle_alpha   90.00
_cell.angle_beta   90.00
_cell.angle_gamma   90.00
#
_symmetry.space_group_name_H-M   'P 1'
#
loop_
_entity.id
_entity.type
_entity.pdbx_description
1 polymer ?
#
loop_
_entity_poly.entity_id
_entity_poly.type
_entity_poly.pdbx_seq_one_letter_code
_entity_poly.pdbx_strand_id
1 'polypeptide(L)'
;MPLVFLKYPIVKHYAGSVFDLIESFNQVEDQPTLYERQNPKRFYHLPDDGRGRLMDLSFLDTELCPVEIFEGVDLNSGPGRVTSIRSEDSDSKVNLLHLWTDSQMLSLKDSEDKLKQIIQIIWPEDLGLPATGLLFDRKYNHQIGASLLTQSNFNFDLSNLHPGFFEMQIQKEERILFRITFMKCFPLVVIVDQKKHGFSIEKAVW
;
A
#
# COMPACT_ATOMS: atom_id res chain seq x y z
N MET A 1 10.02 14.74 3.12
CA MET A 1 8.60 14.35 3.13
C MET A 1 8.31 13.79 4.50
N PRO A 2 7.15 14.10 5.10
CA PRO A 2 6.89 13.73 6.48
C PRO A 2 6.60 12.24 6.58
N LEU A 3 7.39 11.58 7.42
CA LEU A 3 7.04 10.29 7.96
C LEU A 3 6.01 10.53 9.06
N VAL A 4 4.88 9.85 9.00
CA VAL A 4 3.80 10.00 9.99
C VAL A 4 3.39 8.64 10.51
N PHE A 5 2.91 8.59 11.74
CA PHE A 5 2.25 7.41 12.28
C PHE A 5 0.79 7.70 12.63
N LEU A 6 -0.06 6.67 12.56
CA LEU A 6 -1.45 6.75 12.96
C LEU A 6 -1.60 6.73 14.48
N LYS A 7 -2.31 7.69 15.06
CA LYS A 7 -2.68 7.66 16.49
C LYS A 7 -3.85 6.74 16.76
N TYR A 8 -4.76 6.62 15.80
CA TYR A 8 -5.96 5.78 15.89
C TYR A 8 -6.00 4.80 14.72
N PRO A 9 -6.53 3.58 14.92
CA PRO A 9 -6.69 2.65 13.82
C PRO A 9 -7.71 3.20 12.81
N ILE A 10 -7.43 2.97 11.53
CA ILE A 10 -8.35 3.23 10.42
C ILE A 10 -8.55 1.91 9.66
N VAL A 11 -9.39 1.90 8.62
CA VAL A 11 -9.72 0.69 7.85
C VAL A 11 -8.47 -0.15 7.59
N LYS A 12 -8.41 -1.37 8.16
CA LYS A 12 -7.33 -2.35 7.97
C LYS A 12 -5.90 -1.87 8.33
N HIS A 13 -5.73 -0.69 8.93
CA HIS A 13 -4.45 -0.14 9.39
C HIS A 13 -4.51 0.09 10.90
N TYR A 14 -3.54 -0.45 11.64
CA TYR A 14 -3.51 -0.38 13.09
C TYR A 14 -2.99 0.99 13.57
N ALA A 15 -3.30 1.35 14.82
CA ALA A 15 -2.58 2.45 15.47
C ALA A 15 -1.07 2.15 15.51
N GLY A 16 -0.25 3.18 15.36
CA GLY A 16 1.19 3.07 15.22
C GLY A 16 1.67 2.72 13.81
N SER A 17 0.78 2.44 12.85
CA SER A 17 1.18 2.22 11.45
C SER A 17 1.86 3.46 10.89
N VAL A 18 2.99 3.27 10.23
CA VAL A 18 3.86 4.34 9.73
C VAL A 18 3.71 4.47 8.22
N PHE A 19 3.66 5.71 7.74
CA PHE A 19 3.55 6.03 6.32
C PHE A 19 4.45 7.20 5.93
N ASP A 20 5.00 7.13 4.72
CA ASP A 20 5.62 8.27 4.06
C ASP A 20 4.61 8.86 3.05
N LEU A 21 4.02 10.01 3.41
CA LEU A 21 2.88 10.60 2.71
C LEU A 21 3.20 11.98 2.11
N ILE A 22 2.36 12.39 1.15
CA ILE A 22 2.37 13.74 0.60
C ILE A 22 1.42 14.61 1.42
N GLU A 23 1.91 15.75 1.90
CA GLU A 23 1.06 16.78 2.49
C GLU A 23 0.26 17.49 1.40
N SER A 24 -1.03 17.64 1.65
CA SER A 24 -1.92 18.43 0.81
C SER A 24 -2.70 19.45 1.62
N PHE A 25 -3.12 20.49 0.91
CA PHE A 25 -3.91 21.58 1.43
C PHE A 25 -5.18 21.66 0.61
N ASN A 26 -6.34 21.79 1.29
CA ASN A 26 -7.55 22.16 0.61
C ASN A 26 -7.36 23.59 0.10
N GLN A 27 -7.20 23.75 -1.21
CA GLN A 27 -7.51 25.03 -1.85
C GLN A 27 -9.02 25.13 -1.88
N VAL A 28 -9.56 25.92 -0.97
CA VAL A 28 -10.99 26.20 -0.92
C VAL A 28 -11.34 27.02 -2.17
N GLU A 29 -11.90 26.38 -3.20
CA GLU A 29 -12.24 27.01 -4.49
C GLU A 29 -13.40 28.01 -4.38
N ASP A 30 -14.24 27.91 -3.34
CA ASP A 30 -15.37 28.82 -3.11
C ASP A 30 -15.18 29.63 -1.83
N GLN A 31 -15.59 30.91 -1.86
CA GLN A 31 -15.30 31.92 -0.83
C GLN A 31 -15.29 31.35 0.61
N PRO A 32 -14.12 31.20 1.24
CA PRO A 32 -14.02 30.57 2.55
C PRO A 32 -14.72 31.44 3.58
N THR A 33 -15.55 30.80 4.40
CA THR A 33 -16.12 31.44 5.58
C THR A 33 -15.00 31.96 6.50
N LEU A 34 -15.27 32.95 7.35
CA LEU A 34 -14.28 33.51 8.30
C LEU A 34 -13.63 32.42 9.17
N TYR A 35 -14.33 31.31 9.41
CA TYR A 35 -13.86 30.17 10.20
C TYR A 35 -12.85 29.29 9.43
N GLU A 36 -13.05 29.08 8.13
CA GLU A 36 -12.18 28.27 7.27
C GLU A 36 -10.88 28.97 6.91
N ARG A 37 -10.89 30.31 6.90
CA ARG A 37 -9.66 31.13 6.73
C ARG A 37 -8.69 31.00 7.91
N GLN A 38 -9.19 30.62 9.09
CA GLN A 38 -8.38 30.55 10.31
C GLN A 38 -7.74 29.17 10.55
N ASN A 39 -8.23 28.12 9.89
CA ASN A 39 -7.68 26.77 10.01
C ASN A 39 -7.72 26.06 8.64
N PRO A 40 -6.68 26.20 7.80
CA PRO A 40 -6.57 25.36 6.61
C PRO A 40 -6.61 23.90 7.08
N LYS A 41 -7.63 23.15 6.66
CA LYS A 41 -7.69 21.70 6.92
C LYS A 41 -6.51 21.07 6.18
N ARG A 42 -5.44 20.81 6.92
CA ARG A 42 -4.29 20.04 6.45
C ARG A 42 -4.65 18.57 6.54
N PHE A 43 -4.34 17.83 5.50
CA PHE A 43 -4.53 16.39 5.44
C PHE A 43 -3.41 15.75 4.64
N TYR A 44 -3.20 14.47 4.89
CA TYR A 44 -2.31 13.64 4.09
C TYR A 44 -3.15 12.84 3.10
N HIS A 45 -2.73 12.80 1.83
CA HIS A 45 -3.33 11.84 0.90
C HIS A 45 -2.78 10.45 1.17
N LEU A 46 -3.65 9.53 1.56
CA LEU A 46 -3.35 8.11 1.68
C LEU A 46 -3.73 7.42 0.37
N PRO A 47 -2.75 6.88 -0.39
CA PRO A 47 -3.04 6.21 -1.65
C PRO A 47 -3.90 4.94 -1.48
N ASP A 48 -3.91 4.33 -0.28
CA ASP A 48 -4.61 3.08 -0.01
C ASP A 48 -5.12 2.96 1.44
N ASP A 49 -6.44 2.96 1.62
CA ASP A 49 -7.14 2.68 2.87
C ASP A 49 -7.13 1.20 3.32
N GLY A 50 -6.29 0.37 2.71
CA GLY A 50 -6.28 -1.09 2.90
C GLY A 50 -7.28 -1.85 2.03
N ARG A 51 -8.02 -1.15 1.16
CA ARG A 51 -8.95 -1.73 0.16
C ARG A 51 -8.64 -1.24 -1.26
N GLY A 52 -7.47 -0.66 -1.50
CA GLY A 52 -7.09 -0.10 -2.79
C GLY A 52 -7.82 1.19 -3.14
N ARG A 53 -8.31 1.93 -2.14
CA ARG A 53 -9.02 3.21 -2.35
C ARG A 53 -8.23 4.37 -1.75
N LEU A 54 -8.31 5.50 -2.43
CA LEU A 54 -7.76 6.76 -1.93
C LEU A 54 -8.57 7.22 -0.71
N MET A 55 -7.89 7.76 0.29
CA MET A 55 -8.49 8.36 1.49
C MET A 55 -7.67 9.57 1.91
N ASP A 56 -8.32 10.59 2.46
CA ASP A 56 -7.62 11.68 3.13
C ASP A 56 -7.51 11.39 4.63
N LEU A 57 -6.30 11.56 5.17
CA LEU A 57 -6.02 11.45 6.59
C LEU A 57 -5.92 12.81 7.24
N SER A 58 -6.71 13.02 8.28
CA SER A 58 -6.64 14.24 9.08
C SER A 58 -5.32 14.30 9.86
N PHE A 59 -4.73 15.48 9.96
CA PHE A 59 -3.58 15.73 10.85
C PHE A 59 -3.90 15.41 12.32
N LEU A 60 -5.18 15.43 12.70
CA LEU A 60 -5.63 15.06 14.04
C LEU A 60 -5.53 13.56 14.31
N ASP A 61 -5.52 12.72 13.27
CA ASP A 61 -5.42 11.26 13.38
C ASP A 61 -3.98 10.77 13.22
N THR A 62 -3.07 11.67 12.88
CA THR A 62 -1.65 11.38 12.65
C THR A 62 -0.75 12.16 13.60
N GLU A 63 0.52 11.76 13.67
CA GLU A 63 1.59 12.53 14.29
C GLU A 63 2.89 12.31 13.53
N LEU A 64 3.78 13.30 13.56
CA LEU A 64 5.09 13.19 12.90
C LEU A 64 5.90 12.09 13.57
N CYS A 65 6.43 11.21 12.75
CA CYS A 65 7.29 10.12 13.17
C CYS A 65 8.75 10.60 13.09
N PRO A 66 9.51 10.64 14.21
CA PRO A 66 10.93 10.95 14.17
C PRO A 66 11.66 9.90 13.34
N VAL A 67 12.48 10.31 12.38
CA VAL A 67 13.14 9.38 11.45
C VAL A 67 14.24 8.58 12.17
N GLU A 68 14.79 9.14 13.23
CA GLU A 68 15.87 8.58 14.05
C GLU A 68 15.46 7.25 14.71
N ILE A 69 14.17 7.01 14.93
CA ILE A 69 13.70 5.74 15.52
C ILE A 69 13.91 4.53 14.60
N PHE A 70 14.21 4.77 13.31
CA PHE A 70 14.50 3.73 12.33
C PHE A 70 16.00 3.57 12.05
N GLU A 71 16.87 4.26 12.79
CA GLU A 71 18.31 4.12 12.60
C GLU A 71 18.74 2.66 12.84
N GLY A 72 19.44 2.07 11.85
CA GLY A 72 19.87 0.67 11.89
C GLY A 72 18.76 -0.36 11.60
N VAL A 73 17.55 0.06 11.24
CA VAL A 73 16.44 -0.82 10.86
C VAL A 73 16.43 -1.01 9.34
N ASP A 74 16.40 -2.27 8.89
CA ASP A 74 16.11 -2.58 7.48
C ASP A 74 14.62 -2.34 7.18
N LEU A 75 14.30 -1.16 6.64
CA LEU A 75 12.94 -0.77 6.29
C LEU A 75 12.33 -1.67 5.19
N ASN A 76 13.16 -2.27 4.34
CA ASN A 76 12.69 -3.13 3.25
C ASN A 76 12.29 -4.52 3.76
N SER A 77 12.62 -4.85 5.02
CA SER A 77 12.22 -6.12 5.64
C SER A 77 10.70 -6.23 5.89
N GLY A 78 9.96 -5.12 5.85
CA GLY A 78 8.53 -5.10 6.14
C GLY A 78 7.67 -5.96 5.20
N PRO A 79 6.47 -6.38 5.60
CA PRO A 79 5.62 -7.24 4.79
C PRO A 79 4.93 -6.47 3.67
N GLY A 80 4.60 -7.16 2.59
CA GLY A 80 3.70 -6.72 1.55
C GLY A 80 2.29 -7.25 1.75
N ARG A 81 1.29 -6.44 1.41
CA ARG A 81 -0.12 -6.80 1.51
C ARG A 81 -0.89 -6.34 0.29
N VAL A 82 -1.54 -7.28 -0.39
CA VAL A 82 -2.50 -6.97 -1.45
C VAL A 82 -3.78 -6.40 -0.83
N THR A 83 -4.23 -5.28 -1.35
CA THR A 83 -5.37 -4.51 -0.83
C THR A 83 -6.56 -4.56 -1.78
N SER A 84 -6.32 -4.68 -3.09
CA SER A 84 -7.34 -4.77 -4.12
C SER A 84 -6.83 -5.50 -5.35
N ILE A 85 -7.72 -6.23 -6.02
CA ILE A 85 -7.51 -6.78 -7.35
C ILE A 85 -8.74 -6.42 -8.18
N ARG A 86 -8.55 -5.83 -9.36
CA ARG A 86 -9.62 -5.44 -10.28
C ARG A 86 -9.32 -6.03 -11.65
N SER A 87 -10.34 -6.60 -12.29
CA SER A 87 -10.30 -6.90 -13.72
C SER A 87 -10.82 -5.69 -14.48
N GLU A 88 -10.09 -5.29 -15.52
CA GLU A 88 -10.48 -4.20 -16.43
C GLU A 88 -11.17 -4.72 -17.70
N ASP A 89 -11.24 -6.05 -17.85
CA ASP A 89 -11.89 -6.69 -18.98
C ASP A 89 -13.28 -7.17 -18.56
N SER A 90 -14.30 -6.55 -19.14
CA SER A 90 -15.71 -6.89 -18.93
C SER A 90 -16.12 -8.23 -19.59
N ASP A 91 -15.36 -8.72 -20.57
CA ASP A 91 -15.60 -9.99 -21.26
C ASP A 91 -14.82 -11.16 -20.65
N SER A 92 -13.80 -10.86 -19.85
CA SER A 92 -13.08 -11.84 -19.06
C SER A 92 -14.02 -12.48 -18.05
N LYS A 93 -14.45 -13.72 -18.33
CA LYS A 93 -15.03 -14.67 -17.35
C LYS A 93 -14.03 -15.07 -16.26
N VAL A 94 -13.08 -14.20 -15.94
CA VAL A 94 -12.18 -14.36 -14.82
C VAL A 94 -13.05 -14.09 -13.59
N ASN A 95 -13.60 -15.16 -13.03
CA ASN A 95 -14.36 -15.11 -11.80
C ASN A 95 -13.45 -14.56 -10.70
N LEU A 96 -13.51 -13.23 -10.50
CA LEU A 96 -12.91 -12.53 -9.35
C LEU A 96 -13.44 -13.10 -8.02
N LEU A 97 -14.55 -13.85 -8.06
CA LEU A 97 -15.10 -14.59 -6.92
C LEU A 97 -14.11 -15.60 -6.30
N HIS A 98 -13.15 -16.14 -7.06
CA HIS A 98 -12.10 -17.00 -6.49
C HIS A 98 -10.89 -16.23 -5.94
N LEU A 99 -10.86 -14.89 -6.07
CA LEU A 99 -9.82 -14.06 -5.46
C LEU A 99 -10.23 -13.54 -4.07
N TRP A 100 -11.49 -13.74 -3.66
CA TRP A 100 -12.13 -13.07 -2.51
C TRP A 100 -12.94 -14.02 -1.61
N THR A 101 -12.54 -15.29 -1.50
CA THR A 101 -13.01 -16.15 -0.42
C THR A 101 -11.89 -16.33 0.59
N ASP A 102 -12.20 -16.00 1.84
CA ASP A 102 -11.40 -16.12 3.05
C ASP A 102 -10.29 -17.18 2.94
N SER A 103 -9.05 -16.73 2.73
CA SER A 103 -7.88 -17.57 2.46
C SER A 103 -7.91 -18.23 1.06
N GLN A 104 -6.84 -18.00 0.28
CA GLN A 104 -6.48 -18.69 -0.98
C GLN A 104 -6.87 -17.98 -2.30
N MET A 105 -5.93 -17.18 -2.81
CA MET A 105 -5.40 -17.24 -4.20
C MET A 105 -4.14 -16.34 -4.38
N LEU A 106 -3.84 -15.51 -3.39
CA LEU A 106 -2.47 -15.24 -2.94
C LEU A 106 -2.26 -16.06 -1.66
N SER A 107 -1.41 -17.10 -1.68
CA SER A 107 -0.95 -17.67 -0.42
C SER A 107 0.17 -16.77 0.12
N LEU A 108 -0.16 -15.78 0.94
CA LEU A 108 0.79 -15.28 1.92
C LEU A 108 0.85 -16.36 3.01
N LYS A 109 1.73 -17.35 2.82
CA LYS A 109 2.04 -18.26 3.94
C LYS A 109 2.69 -17.39 5.01
N ASP A 110 2.07 -17.32 6.19
CA ASP A 110 2.77 -17.00 7.43
C ASP A 110 3.83 -18.09 7.63
N SER A 111 4.99 -17.93 7.00
CA SER A 111 6.21 -18.54 7.51
C SER A 111 6.97 -17.45 8.21
N GLU A 112 7.49 -17.78 9.39
CA GLU A 112 8.08 -16.87 10.37
C GLU A 112 9.27 -16.03 9.87
N ASP A 113 9.68 -16.07 8.59
CA ASP A 113 10.97 -15.46 8.21
C ASP A 113 11.08 -14.73 6.87
N LYS A 114 10.41 -15.11 5.76
CA LYS A 114 10.69 -14.47 4.44
C LYS A 114 9.52 -14.39 3.44
N LEU A 115 8.36 -14.98 3.75
CA LEU A 115 7.29 -15.17 2.76
C LEU A 115 6.30 -13.99 2.62
N LYS A 116 6.31 -13.01 3.55
CA LYS A 116 5.50 -11.80 3.40
C LYS A 116 6.06 -10.81 2.37
N GLN A 117 7.11 -11.16 1.64
CA GLN A 117 7.74 -10.32 0.62
C GLN A 117 7.48 -10.81 -0.81
N ILE A 118 6.62 -11.81 -1.01
CA ILE A 118 6.34 -12.34 -2.35
C ILE A 118 4.85 -12.25 -2.65
N ILE A 119 4.51 -11.68 -3.80
CA ILE A 119 3.18 -11.77 -4.39
C ILE A 119 3.23 -12.88 -5.45
N GLN A 120 2.55 -13.99 -5.19
CA GLN A 120 2.40 -15.06 -6.17
C GLN A 120 1.19 -14.78 -7.07
N ILE A 121 1.41 -14.80 -8.37
CA ILE A 121 0.41 -14.61 -9.41
C ILE A 121 0.28 -15.91 -10.18
N ILE A 122 -0.92 -16.48 -10.18
CA ILE A 122 -1.27 -17.67 -10.97
C ILE A 122 -2.03 -17.15 -12.20
N TRP A 123 -1.37 -17.16 -13.36
CA TRP A 123 -1.90 -16.69 -14.62
C TRP A 123 -2.84 -17.73 -15.25
N PRO A 124 -4.06 -17.33 -15.64
CA PRO A 124 -5.00 -18.21 -16.33
C PRO A 124 -4.48 -18.67 -17.70
N GLU A 125 -4.61 -19.96 -18.02
CA GLU A 125 -4.14 -20.53 -19.29
C GLU A 125 -4.90 -19.97 -20.50
N ASP A 126 -6.18 -19.66 -20.33
CA ASP A 126 -7.08 -19.12 -21.37
C ASP A 126 -6.72 -17.71 -21.82
N LEU A 127 -6.08 -16.92 -20.95
CA LEU A 127 -5.60 -15.58 -21.30
C LEU A 127 -4.31 -15.62 -22.14
N GLY A 128 -3.62 -16.77 -22.19
CA GLY A 128 -2.38 -16.97 -22.96
C GLY A 128 -1.20 -16.14 -22.49
N LEU A 129 0.00 -16.54 -22.91
CA LEU A 129 1.28 -15.88 -22.59
C LEU A 129 2.00 -15.46 -23.89
N PRO A 130 2.94 -14.50 -23.84
CA PRO A 130 3.36 -13.74 -22.67
C PRO A 130 2.41 -12.58 -22.32
N ALA A 131 2.49 -12.13 -21.08
CA ALA A 131 1.90 -10.87 -20.61
C ALA A 131 3.01 -9.97 -20.05
N THR A 132 2.71 -8.69 -19.78
CA THR A 132 3.65 -7.75 -19.15
C THR A 132 3.06 -7.23 -17.86
N GLY A 133 3.81 -7.32 -16.76
CA GLY A 133 3.49 -6.66 -15.50
C GLY A 133 4.22 -5.32 -15.42
N LEU A 134 3.48 -4.22 -15.35
CA LEU A 134 4.02 -2.87 -15.14
C LEU A 134 3.82 -2.49 -13.67
N LEU A 135 4.87 -2.01 -13.02
CA LEU A 135 4.85 -1.63 -11.62
C LEU A 135 4.86 -0.11 -11.47
N PHE A 136 3.94 0.43 -10.69
CA PHE A 136 3.77 1.85 -10.44
C PHE A 136 3.88 2.17 -8.95
N ASP A 137 4.56 3.26 -8.63
CA ASP A 137 4.46 3.92 -7.33
C ASP A 137 3.21 4.81 -7.33
N ARG A 138 2.26 4.50 -6.43
CA ARG A 138 0.97 5.22 -6.36
C ARG A 138 1.06 6.57 -5.65
N LYS A 139 2.12 6.80 -4.87
CA LYS A 139 2.37 8.10 -4.23
C LYS A 139 2.69 9.15 -5.28
N TYR A 140 3.52 8.79 -6.26
CA TYR A 140 3.97 9.71 -7.31
C TYR A 140 3.32 9.49 -8.68
N ASN A 141 2.52 8.42 -8.81
CA ASN A 141 1.88 8.00 -10.05
C ASN A 141 2.87 7.84 -11.22
N HIS A 142 4.01 7.19 -10.98
CA HIS A 142 5.00 6.89 -12.01
C HIS A 142 5.38 5.41 -12.05
N GLN A 143 5.75 4.94 -13.23
CA GLN A 143 6.22 3.56 -13.42
C GLN A 143 7.64 3.40 -12.88
N ILE A 144 7.83 2.41 -12.02
CA ILE A 144 9.12 2.08 -11.37
C ILE A 144 9.70 0.74 -11.84
N GLY A 145 8.94 -0.05 -12.61
CA GLY A 145 9.43 -1.33 -13.12
C GLY A 145 8.53 -1.95 -14.18
N ALA A 146 9.07 -2.95 -14.86
CA ALA A 146 8.34 -3.81 -15.79
C ALA A 146 8.89 -5.24 -15.73
N SER A 147 8.05 -6.24 -15.98
CA SER A 147 8.44 -7.65 -16.00
C SER A 147 7.65 -8.39 -17.07
N LEU A 148 8.33 -9.25 -17.82
CA LEU A 148 7.69 -10.13 -18.79
C LEU A 148 7.21 -11.39 -18.06
N LEU A 149 5.91 -11.65 -18.14
CA LEU A 149 5.26 -12.83 -17.60
C LEU A 149 5.27 -13.90 -18.69
N THR A 150 6.13 -14.90 -18.56
CA THR A 150 6.31 -16.00 -19.53
C THR A 150 5.84 -17.35 -19.00
N GLN A 151 5.42 -17.41 -17.74
CA GLN A 151 5.01 -18.63 -17.05
C GLN A 151 3.67 -18.42 -16.36
N SER A 152 2.93 -19.51 -16.17
CA SER A 152 1.64 -19.51 -15.50
C SER A 152 1.74 -19.25 -13.99
N ASN A 153 2.90 -19.46 -13.38
CA ASN A 153 3.17 -19.13 -12.00
C ASN A 153 4.30 -18.11 -11.94
N PHE A 154 4.00 -16.90 -11.46
CA PHE A 154 4.97 -15.83 -11.32
C PHE A 154 5.06 -15.39 -9.86
N ASN A 155 6.29 -15.23 -9.38
CA ASN A 155 6.56 -14.70 -8.05
C ASN A 155 7.12 -13.29 -8.21
N PHE A 156 6.41 -12.32 -7.66
CA PHE A 156 6.86 -10.95 -7.61
C PHE A 156 7.48 -10.65 -6.25
N ASP A 157 8.79 -10.40 -6.24
CA ASP A 157 9.56 -10.13 -5.03
C ASP A 157 9.51 -8.64 -4.65
N LEU A 158 9.08 -8.38 -3.42
CA LEU A 158 8.94 -7.07 -2.79
C LEU A 158 10.13 -6.72 -1.89
N SER A 159 11.16 -7.55 -1.83
CA SER A 159 12.35 -7.35 -0.98
C SER A 159 13.13 -6.08 -1.33
N ASN A 160 13.10 -5.68 -2.61
CA ASN A 160 13.78 -4.48 -3.10
C ASN A 160 12.90 -3.22 -3.07
N LEU A 161 11.65 -3.32 -2.61
CA LEU A 161 10.75 -2.17 -2.50
C LEU A 161 10.85 -1.54 -1.12
N HIS A 162 11.00 -0.23 -1.11
CA HIS A 162 10.81 0.57 0.09
C HIS A 162 9.34 0.51 0.55
N PRO A 163 9.07 0.70 1.86
CA PRO A 163 7.71 0.87 2.34
C PRO A 163 6.96 1.97 1.56
N GLY A 164 5.73 1.67 1.16
CA GLY A 164 4.97 2.51 0.24
C GLY A 164 3.75 1.84 -0.36
N PHE A 165 3.16 2.51 -1.35
CA PHE A 165 1.92 2.10 -2.01
C PHE A 165 2.15 1.87 -3.49
N PHE A 166 1.73 0.71 -3.98
CA PHE A 166 2.08 0.25 -5.32
C PHE A 166 0.87 -0.28 -6.08
N GLU A 167 0.96 -0.21 -7.40
CA GLU A 167 0.03 -0.86 -8.32
C GLU A 167 0.83 -1.68 -9.34
N MET A 168 0.42 -2.93 -9.54
CA MET A 168 0.84 -3.72 -10.69
C MET A 168 -0.29 -3.78 -11.71
N GLN A 169 -0.03 -3.29 -12.92
CA GLN A 169 -0.92 -3.44 -14.06
C GLN A 169 -0.41 -4.60 -14.91
N ILE A 170 -1.24 -5.62 -15.10
CA ILE A 170 -0.92 -6.74 -15.99
C ILE A 170 -1.59 -6.49 -17.33
N GLN A 171 -0.79 -6.38 -18.38
CA GLN A 171 -1.22 -6.06 -19.72
C GLN A 171 -0.87 -7.17 -20.73
N LYS A 172 -1.70 -7.29 -21.75
CA LYS A 172 -1.43 -8.11 -22.95
C LYS A 172 -1.85 -7.32 -24.17
N GLU A 173 -0.98 -7.24 -25.18
CA GLU A 173 -1.27 -6.52 -26.43
C GLU A 173 -1.80 -5.09 -26.17
N GLU A 174 -1.13 -4.37 -25.27
CA GLU A 174 -1.47 -3.00 -24.82
C GLU A 174 -2.80 -2.86 -24.04
N ARG A 175 -3.55 -3.94 -23.84
CA ARG A 175 -4.75 -3.96 -23.01
C ARG A 175 -4.40 -4.32 -21.58
N ILE A 176 -4.84 -3.48 -20.63
CA ILE A 176 -4.77 -3.81 -19.20
C ILE A 176 -5.85 -4.83 -18.89
N LEU A 177 -5.44 -5.98 -18.36
CA LEU A 177 -6.35 -7.06 -17.97
C LEU A 177 -6.67 -6.99 -16.47
N PHE A 178 -5.63 -6.70 -15.66
CA PHE A 178 -5.76 -6.64 -14.21
C PHE A 178 -5.00 -5.46 -13.63
N ARG A 179 -5.55 -4.92 -12.54
CA ARG A 179 -4.86 -4.03 -11.61
C ARG A 179 -4.79 -4.69 -10.24
N ILE A 180 -3.59 -4.87 -9.74
CA ILE A 180 -3.32 -5.37 -8.39
C ILE A 180 -2.76 -4.21 -7.58
N THR A 181 -3.51 -3.76 -6.58
CA THR A 181 -3.05 -2.76 -5.64
C THR A 181 -2.52 -3.45 -4.39
N PHE A 182 -1.37 -3.01 -3.91
CA PHE A 182 -0.75 -3.52 -2.70
C PHE A 182 0.06 -2.44 -1.99
N MET A 183 0.36 -2.68 -0.73
CA MET A 183 1.24 -1.84 0.07
C MET A 183 2.41 -2.65 0.60
N LYS A 184 3.57 -2.01 0.68
CA LYS A 184 4.73 -2.49 1.45
C LYS A 184 4.72 -1.74 2.77
N CYS A 185 4.49 -2.46 3.86
CA CYS A 185 4.42 -1.87 5.18
C CYS A 185 5.81 -1.62 5.76
N PHE A 186 5.90 -0.67 6.69
CA PHE A 186 7.06 -0.58 7.58
C PHE A 186 7.14 -1.84 8.47
N PRO A 187 8.35 -2.31 8.81
CA PRO A 187 8.54 -3.49 9.66
C PRO A 187 8.19 -3.25 11.13
N LEU A 188 8.02 -1.98 11.53
CA LEU A 188 7.79 -1.57 12.91
C LEU A 188 6.52 -0.72 13.00
N VAL A 189 5.87 -0.78 14.17
CA VAL A 189 4.82 0.15 14.60
C VAL A 189 5.35 1.07 15.70
N VAL A 190 4.86 2.31 15.69
CA VAL A 190 5.18 3.30 16.73
C VAL A 190 4.18 3.17 17.87
N ILE A 191 4.69 3.05 19.09
CA ILE A 191 3.91 3.06 20.32
C ILE A 191 4.23 4.35 21.07
N VAL A 192 3.17 5.08 21.41
CA VAL A 192 3.28 6.32 22.18
C VAL A 192 3.25 5.97 23.67
N ASP A 193 4.37 6.15 24.37
CA ASP A 193 4.40 6.03 25.82
C ASP A 193 3.89 7.32 26.46
N GLN A 194 2.62 7.28 26.87
CA GLN A 194 1.95 8.40 27.53
C GLN A 194 2.60 8.82 28.86
N LYS A 195 3.39 7.95 29.50
CA LYS A 195 4.02 8.23 30.80
C LYS A 195 5.40 8.86 30.67
N LYS A 196 6.12 8.59 29.59
CA LYS A 196 7.51 9.06 29.40
C LYS A 196 7.65 10.20 28.39
N HIS A 197 6.56 10.63 27.75
CA HIS A 197 6.61 11.57 26.62
C HIS A 197 7.64 11.13 25.56
N GLY A 198 7.63 9.84 25.23
CA GLY A 198 8.58 9.24 24.31
C GLY A 198 7.92 8.24 23.38
N PHE A 199 8.61 7.92 22.29
CA PHE A 199 8.21 6.91 21.32
C PHE A 199 8.98 5.62 21.57
N SER A 200 8.31 4.49 21.47
CA SER A 200 8.95 3.17 21.36
C SER A 200 8.51 2.51 20.06
N ILE A 201 9.32 1.58 19.56
CA ILE A 201 9.02 0.80 18.36
C ILE A 201 8.85 -0.67 18.74
N GLU A 202 7.86 -1.32 18.13
CA GLU A 202 7.67 -2.77 18.23
C GLU A 202 7.57 -3.37 16.83
N LYS A 203 7.90 -4.67 16.71
CA LYS A 203 7.68 -5.41 15.47
C LYS A 203 6.20 -5.38 15.14
N ALA A 204 5.88 -4.94 13.93
CA ALA A 204 4.51 -4.87 13.49
C ALA A 204 3.94 -6.28 13.27
N VAL A 205 2.85 -6.60 13.96
CA VAL A 205 2.06 -7.82 13.71
C VAL A 205 1.03 -7.48 12.63
N TRP A 206 1.42 -7.67 11.37
CA TRP A 206 0.58 -7.42 10.19
C TRP A 206 -0.24 -8.63 9.78
#